data_AF-A0A1Z5KDC6-F1
#
_entry.id   AF-A0A1Z5KDC6-F1
#
_cell.length_a   1.000
_cell.length_b   1.000
_cell.length_c   1.000
_cell.angle_alpha   90.00
_cell.angle_beta   90.00
_cell.angle_gamma   90.00
#
_symmetry.space_group_name_H-M   'P 1'
#
loop_
_entity.id
_entity.type
_entity.pdbx_description
1 polymer ?
#
loop_
_entity_poly.entity_id
_entity_poly.type
_entity_poly.pdbx_seq_one_letter_code
_entity_poly.pdbx_strand_id
1 'polypeptide(L)'
;MVDAKKSGGLKGILQRTGKFFYSGGLYAYQFAKVGYVYGGKVAFSVATTSMIVLMPLLFEIAREGQMIETERAQIKDLKSKGYSERQLQEMGFSESALFQPSVASLQAK
;
A
#
# COMPACT_ATOMS: atom_id res chain seq x y z
N MET A 1 15.28 50.25 48.62
CA MET A 1 13.82 50.08 48.67
C MET A 1 13.44 49.03 47.65
N VAL A 2 13.05 47.84 48.11
CA VAL A 2 12.76 46.68 47.28
C VAL A 2 11.28 46.74 46.91
N ASP A 3 10.97 47.22 45.71
CA ASP A 3 9.62 47.12 45.14
C ASP A 3 9.38 45.68 44.68
N ALA A 4 9.03 44.82 45.62
CA ALA A 4 8.43 43.53 45.34
C ALA A 4 7.03 43.77 44.77
N LYS A 5 6.92 43.92 43.45
CA LYS A 5 5.65 43.90 42.70
C LYS A 5 4.89 42.61 43.01
N LYS A 6 4.00 42.67 44.00
CA LYS A 6 3.03 41.64 44.34
C LYS A 6 1.95 41.58 43.25
N SER A 7 2.16 40.76 42.22
CA SER A 7 1.08 40.23 41.36
C SER A 7 0.94 38.70 41.48
N GLY A 8 1.22 38.17 42.67
CA GLY A 8 1.26 36.74 42.97
C GLY A 8 -0.09 36.18 43.46
N GLY A 9 -1.17 36.36 42.69
CA GLY A 9 -2.48 35.76 42.97
C GLY A 9 -3.01 34.91 41.82
N LEU A 10 -4.21 34.33 41.96
CA LEU A 10 -4.88 33.49 40.96
C LEU A 10 -4.89 34.11 39.54
N LYS A 11 -5.01 35.44 39.45
CA LYS A 11 -4.95 36.20 38.20
C LYS A 11 -3.56 36.14 37.54
N GLY A 12 -2.49 36.17 38.33
CA GLY A 12 -1.11 36.00 37.84
C GLY A 12 -0.84 34.58 37.35
N ILE A 13 -1.44 33.57 38.01
CA ILE A 13 -1.40 32.17 37.56
C ILE A 13 -2.15 32.04 36.23
N LEU A 14 -3.42 32.48 36.14
CA LEU A 14 -4.21 32.41 34.90
C LEU A 14 -3.54 33.14 33.73
N GLN A 15 -2.98 34.34 33.97
CA GLN A 15 -2.31 35.10 32.92
C GLN A 15 -0.99 34.45 32.47
N ARG A 16 -0.27 33.81 33.40
CA ARG A 16 0.95 33.04 33.09
C ARG A 16 0.61 31.76 32.34
N THR A 17 -0.40 31.00 32.78
CA THR A 17 -0.86 29.78 32.11
C THR A 17 -1.42 30.07 30.72
N GLY A 18 -2.20 31.13 30.55
CA GLY A 18 -2.72 31.56 29.23
C GLY A 18 -1.60 31.92 28.25
N LYS A 19 -0.54 32.60 28.70
CA LYS A 19 0.64 32.87 27.87
C LYS A 19 1.38 31.59 27.49
N PHE A 20 1.53 30.64 28.41
CA PHE A 20 2.13 29.33 28.12
C PHE A 20 1.30 28.51 27.12
N PHE A 21 -0.02 28.50 27.24
CA PHE A 21 -0.90 27.84 26.28
C PHE A 21 -0.83 28.49 24.91
N TYR A 22 -0.80 29.82 24.84
CA TYR A 22 -0.69 30.52 23.56
C TYR A 22 0.66 30.27 22.88
N SER A 23 1.77 30.41 23.62
CA SER A 23 3.11 30.14 23.07
C SER A 23 3.30 28.66 22.72
N GLY A 24 2.81 27.76 23.57
CA GLY A 24 2.83 26.32 23.34
C GLY A 24 1.97 25.91 22.15
N GLY A 25 0.80 26.51 21.99
CA GLY A 25 -0.09 26.30 20.85
C GLY A 25 0.52 26.78 19.53
N LEU A 26 1.17 27.95 19.52
CA LEU A 26 1.90 28.44 18.35
C LEU A 26 3.07 27.52 17.98
N TYR A 27 3.82 27.02 18.98
CA TYR A 27 4.92 26.09 18.75
C TYR A 27 4.40 24.76 18.17
N ALA A 28 3.34 24.20 18.75
CA ALA A 28 2.69 22.98 18.26
C ALA A 28 2.18 23.16 16.82
N TYR A 29 1.56 24.29 16.51
CA TYR A 29 1.09 24.60 15.15
C TYR A 29 2.26 24.69 14.15
N GLN A 30 3.35 25.36 14.51
CA GLN A 30 4.53 25.44 13.64
C GLN A 30 5.16 24.06 13.41
N PHE A 31 5.31 23.27 14.46
CA PHE A 31 5.83 21.91 14.35
C PHE A 31 4.94 21.02 13.49
N ALA A 32 3.62 21.10 13.67
CA ALA A 32 2.65 20.38 12.84
C ALA A 32 2.72 20.81 11.37
N LYS A 33 2.83 22.11 11.09
CA LYS A 33 2.99 22.62 9.72
C LYS A 33 4.26 22.12 9.07
N VAL A 34 5.38 22.13 9.79
CA VAL A 34 6.67 21.59 9.33
C VAL A 34 6.54 20.09 9.07
N GLY A 35 6.03 19.33 10.04
CA GLY A 35 5.82 17.90 9.92
C GLY A 35 4.92 17.53 8.73
N TYR A 36 3.86 18.29 8.48
CA TYR A 36 2.98 18.10 7.33
C TYR A 36 3.68 18.32 6.00
N VAL A 37 4.46 19.41 5.87
CA VAL A 37 5.18 19.72 4.62
C VAL A 37 6.26 18.68 4.33
N TYR A 38 7.05 18.28 5.33
CA TYR A 38 8.10 17.28 5.15
C TYR A 38 7.53 15.87 4.99
N GLY A 39 6.53 15.52 5.81
CA GLY A 39 5.84 14.24 5.74
C GLY A 39 5.13 14.05 4.40
N GLY A 40 4.47 15.09 3.88
CA GLY A 40 3.83 15.07 2.57
C GLY A 40 4.81 14.80 1.44
N LYS A 41 6.00 15.42 1.45
CA LYS A 41 7.05 15.17 0.45
C LYS A 41 7.57 13.74 0.48
N VAL A 42 7.82 13.20 1.68
CA VAL A 42 8.30 11.81 1.84
C VAL A 42 7.22 10.83 1.42
N ALA A 43 5.99 10.99 1.90
CA ALA A 43 4.87 10.13 1.55
C ALA A 43 4.60 10.13 0.04
N PHE A 44 4.65 11.31 -0.59
CA PHE A 44 4.51 11.43 -2.04
C PHE A 44 5.63 10.70 -2.79
N SER A 45 6.88 10.88 -2.37
CA SER A 45 8.03 10.22 -2.99
C SER A 45 7.96 8.70 -2.87
N VAL A 46 7.56 8.19 -1.70
CA VAL A 46 7.36 6.75 -1.46
C VAL A 46 6.21 6.23 -2.32
N ALA A 47 5.09 6.94 -2.38
CA ALA A 47 3.92 6.54 -3.17
C ALA A 47 4.21 6.50 -4.68
N THR A 48 4.92 7.51 -5.21
CA THR A 48 5.27 7.53 -6.64
C THR A 48 6.28 6.44 -6.98
N THR A 49 7.27 6.23 -6.10
CA THR A 49 8.28 5.18 -6.30
C THR A 49 7.64 3.80 -6.24
N SER A 50 6.77 3.55 -5.26
CA SER A 50 6.07 2.28 -5.15
C SER A 50 5.14 2.04 -6.33
N MET A 51 4.45 3.08 -6.84
CA MET A 51 3.63 2.96 -8.04
C MET A 51 4.46 2.56 -9.26
N ILE A 52 5.60 3.21 -9.50
CA ILE A 52 6.46 2.92 -10.65
C ILE A 52 7.07 1.51 -10.56
N VAL A 53 7.47 1.08 -9.37
CA VAL A 53 8.12 -0.23 -9.17
C VAL A 53 7.11 -1.38 -9.16
N LEU A 54 5.95 -1.20 -8.51
CA LEU A 54 5.00 -2.29 -8.32
C LEU A 54 4.05 -2.48 -9.50
N MET A 55 3.69 -1.41 -10.23
CA MET A 55 2.73 -1.51 -11.33
C MET A 55 3.17 -2.45 -12.46
N PRO A 56 4.44 -2.44 -12.92
CA PRO A 56 4.89 -3.40 -13.93
C PRO A 56 4.75 -4.86 -13.46
N LEU A 57 5.07 -5.13 -12.20
CA LEU A 57 4.97 -6.48 -11.62
C LEU A 57 3.52 -6.94 -11.54
N LEU A 58 2.60 -6.06 -11.12
CA LEU A 58 1.17 -6.37 -11.08
C LEU A 58 0.62 -6.71 -12.47
N PHE A 59 1.04 -5.96 -13.49
CA PHE A 59 0.63 -6.21 -14.87
C PHE A 59 1.22 -7.50 -15.43
N GLU A 60 2.46 -7.83 -15.08
CA GLU A 60 3.08 -9.07 -15.48
C GLU A 60 2.34 -10.30 -14.91
N ILE A 61 2.01 -10.26 -13.61
CA ILE A 61 1.23 -11.32 -12.95
C ILE A 61 -0.17 -11.45 -13.57
N ALA A 62 -0.86 -10.32 -13.79
CA ALA A 62 -2.18 -10.34 -14.42
C ALA A 62 -2.12 -10.92 -15.84
N ARG A 63 -1.09 -10.54 -16.62
CA ARG A 63 -0.87 -11.06 -17.97
C ARG A 63 -0.58 -12.57 -17.94
N GLU A 64 0.27 -13.04 -17.03
CA GLU A 64 0.57 -14.46 -16.87
C GLU A 64 -0.69 -15.26 -16.51
N GLY A 65 -1.53 -14.74 -15.62
CA GLY A 65 -2.81 -15.36 -15.27
C GLY A 65 -3.73 -15.53 -16.48
N GLN A 66 -3.89 -14.50 -17.31
CA GLN A 66 -4.69 -14.56 -18.55
C GLN A 66 -4.10 -15.52 -19.59
N MET A 67 -2.78 -15.56 -19.71
CA MET A 67 -2.08 -16.50 -20.61
C MET A 67 -2.34 -17.95 -20.18
N ILE A 68 -2.21 -18.27 -18.89
CA ILE A 68 -2.47 -19.61 -18.35
C ILE A 68 -3.94 -20.01 -18.58
N GLU A 69 -4.89 -19.10 -18.36
CA GLU A 69 -6.32 -19.39 -18.62
C GLU A 69 -6.59 -19.70 -20.10
N THR A 70 -5.95 -18.95 -21.00
CA THR A 70 -6.05 -19.17 -22.45
C THR A 70 -5.42 -20.50 -22.85
N GLU A 71 -4.22 -20.82 -22.34
CA GLU A 71 -3.56 -22.10 -22.57
C GLU A 71 -4.41 -23.27 -22.06
N ARG A 72 -5.05 -23.14 -20.89
CA ARG A 72 -5.95 -24.16 -20.36
C ARG A 72 -7.13 -24.43 -21.28
N ALA A 73 -7.72 -23.38 -21.86
CA ALA A 73 -8.81 -23.54 -22.82
C ALA A 73 -8.35 -24.32 -24.06
N GLN A 74 -7.15 -24.03 -24.57
CA GLN A 74 -6.56 -24.74 -25.70
C GLN A 74 -6.21 -26.20 -25.35
N ILE A 75 -5.61 -26.44 -24.18
CA ILE A 75 -5.32 -27.79 -23.68
C ILE A 75 -6.59 -28.61 -23.57
N LYS A 76 -7.69 -28.03 -23.07
CA LYS A 76 -8.97 -28.73 -22.97
C LYS A 76 -9.50 -29.16 -24.34
N ASP A 77 -9.41 -28.29 -25.35
CA ASP A 77 -9.77 -28.61 -26.72
C ASP A 77 -8.87 -29.71 -27.31
N LEU A 78 -7.55 -29.62 -27.11
CA LEU A 78 -6.61 -30.63 -27.60
C LEU A 78 -6.76 -31.98 -26.89
N LYS A 79 -7.00 -32.00 -25.58
CA LYS A 79 -7.31 -33.23 -24.85
C LYS A 79 -8.60 -33.87 -25.38
N SER A 80 -9.61 -33.07 -25.75
CA SER A 80 -10.83 -33.58 -26.38
C SER A 80 -10.60 -34.22 -27.76
N LYS A 81 -9.54 -33.79 -28.46
CA LYS A 81 -9.07 -34.37 -29.74
C LYS A 81 -8.16 -35.60 -29.53
N GLY A 82 -7.90 -36.00 -28.30
CA GLY A 82 -7.14 -37.21 -27.96
C GLY A 82 -5.63 -36.99 -27.78
N TYR A 83 -5.15 -35.75 -27.70
CA TYR A 83 -3.73 -35.50 -27.42
C TYR A 83 -3.38 -35.88 -25.97
N SER A 84 -2.26 -36.59 -25.81
CA SER A 84 -1.73 -36.97 -24.50
C SER A 84 -1.00 -35.81 -23.82
N GLU A 85 -0.92 -35.82 -22.49
CA GLU A 85 -0.26 -34.75 -21.71
C GLU A 85 1.22 -34.59 -22.06
N ARG A 86 1.91 -35.71 -22.36
CA ARG A 86 3.30 -35.68 -22.82
C ARG A 86 3.45 -34.94 -24.16
N GLN A 87 2.53 -35.17 -25.10
CA GLN A 87 2.55 -34.45 -26.37
C GLN A 87 2.25 -32.96 -26.19
N LEU A 88 1.36 -32.59 -25.25
CA LEU A 88 1.07 -31.20 -24.96
C LEU A 88 2.26 -30.49 -24.28
N GLN A 89 2.99 -31.20 -23.43
CA GLN A 89 4.24 -30.68 -22.85
C GLN A 89 5.32 -30.51 -23.93
N GLU A 90 5.43 -31.46 -24.87
CA GLU A 90 6.32 -31.37 -26.04
C GLU A 90 5.93 -30.22 -26.99
N MET A 91 4.66 -29.81 -27.01
CA MET A 91 4.19 -28.61 -27.73
C MET A 91 4.52 -27.29 -27.03
N GLY A 92 5.08 -27.34 -25.81
CA GLY A 92 5.53 -26.16 -25.06
C GLY A 92 4.44 -25.49 -24.22
N PHE A 93 3.31 -26.15 -23.97
CA PHE A 93 2.33 -25.65 -23.00
C PHE A 93 2.93 -25.61 -21.60
N SER A 94 2.61 -24.56 -20.83
CA SER A 94 3.15 -24.41 -19.48
C SER A 94 2.66 -25.52 -18.54
N GLU A 95 3.53 -25.96 -17.64
CA GLU A 95 3.17 -26.94 -16.59
C GLU A 95 2.04 -26.40 -15.70
N SER A 96 2.03 -25.09 -15.47
CA SER A 96 0.97 -24.35 -14.77
C SER A 96 -0.40 -24.47 -15.48
N ALA A 97 -0.42 -24.54 -16.81
CA ALA A 97 -1.65 -24.77 -17.56
C ALA A 97 -2.04 -26.26 -17.61
N LEU A 98 -1.06 -27.18 -17.60
CA LEU A 98 -1.28 -28.62 -17.69
C LEU A 98 -1.76 -29.26 -16.38
N PHE A 99 -1.18 -28.86 -15.24
CA PHE A 99 -1.29 -29.61 -13.97
C PHE A 99 -1.99 -28.86 -12.83
N GLN A 100 -2.20 -27.55 -12.92
CA GLN A 100 -2.97 -26.85 -11.90
C GLN A 100 -4.47 -27.04 -12.12
N PRO A 101 -5.21 -27.51 -11.10
CA PRO A 101 -6.66 -27.59 -11.17
C PRO A 101 -7.25 -26.18 -11.21
N SER A 102 -8.31 -25.97 -12.00
CA SER A 102 -9.03 -24.71 -12.17
C SER A 102 -9.88 -24.35 -10.93
N VAL A 103 -9.25 -24.32 -9.74
CA VAL A 103 -9.92 -24.23 -8.42
C VAL A 103 -10.59 -22.87 -8.14
N ALA A 104 -11.52 -22.48 -9.00
CA ALA A 104 -12.83 -22.01 -8.58
C ALA A 104 -13.75 -23.19 -8.16
N SER A 105 -13.32 -24.46 -8.34
CA SER A 105 -14.07 -25.65 -7.94
C SER A 105 -13.81 -26.17 -6.51
N LEU A 106 -13.01 -25.46 -5.69
CA LEU A 106 -12.65 -25.90 -4.33
C LEU A 106 -13.11 -24.93 -3.21
N GLN A 107 -14.06 -24.05 -3.49
CA GLN A 107 -14.84 -23.32 -2.47
C GLN A 107 -16.34 -23.57 -2.64
N ALA A 108 -16.75 -24.83 -2.52
CA ALA A 108 -18.13 -25.20 -2.25
C ALA A 108 -18.12 -26.36 -1.24
N LYS A 109 -17.81 -26.04 0.01
CA LYS A 109 -18.24 -26.80 1.19
C LYS A 109 -18.08 -25.96 2.44
#